data_AF-X8EEI3-F1
#
_entry.id   AF-X8EEI3-F1
#
_cell.length_a   1.000
_cell.length_b   1.000
_cell.length_c   1.000
_cell.angle_alpha   90.00
_cell.angle_beta   90.00
_cell.angle_gamma   90.00
#
_symmetry.space_group_name_H-M   'P 1'
#
loop_
_entity.id
_entity.type
_entity.pdbx_description
1 polymer ?
#
loop_
_entity_poly.entity_id
_entity_poly.type
_entity_poly.pdbx_seq_one_letter_code
_entity_poly.pdbx_strand_id
1 'polypeptide(L)'
;MIRRKAGLPPATYFSAGKLQWILDNVDGVRDAAEHGDAIFGTCDTWVLWNLTGGPRGGVHLTDVTNASRTMLMDLQTLDWDDELLSFFGIPRAMLPSIASSAPTQPFGVTHSSGPLGGEVPVTGILGDQHAAMVGQVCLDAGEAKNTYGTGNFLLLNTGEKIVRSQHGLLTTVCYQFGNAKPVYALEGSIAVTGSAVQWLRDQLGIISGAAQSETLARQVDDNGGVYFVPAFSGLFAPYWRSDARGVIVGLSRFNTNAHLARATLEAICYQSRDVVDAMAADSGVRLELLKVDGGITANELCMQIQADVLGVDVVRPVVAETTALGAAYAAGLAVGFWADPDDLRPTGGRTSGGARPGRRRARRGVCGLAQGGAAQSELGRGVVTASARRRRRSGVFAEHGVDLPARIVHDGGDALLLFGAGRVHGLRDSAEQLTQRGPQVEVAGSTPSAISSHGGSRSFRRRPSRRRSTRKAVCCLQFQSRRSDLRRPVAAGSDKPTQGWPPQAPLRSAISWIIS
;
A
#
# COMPACT_ATOMS: atom_id res chain seq x y z
N MET A 1 6.06 9.44 23.49
CA MET A 1 7.12 8.59 24.08
C MET A 1 7.52 7.46 23.13
N ILE A 2 6.66 6.47 22.88
CA ILE A 2 6.93 5.29 22.03
C ILE A 2 7.59 5.66 20.68
N ARG A 3 6.95 6.51 19.87
CA ARG A 3 7.52 6.92 18.57
C ARG A 3 8.90 7.59 18.69
N ARG A 4 9.14 8.33 19.78
CA ARG A 4 10.41 9.01 20.02
C ARG A 4 11.53 8.05 20.40
N LYS A 5 11.25 7.02 21.22
CA LYS A 5 12.26 6.03 21.66
C LYS A 5 12.39 4.91 20.63
N ALA A 6 11.32 4.12 20.47
CA ALA A 6 11.27 2.94 19.60
C ALA A 6 11.12 3.24 18.11
N GLY A 7 10.73 4.45 17.69
CA GLY A 7 10.56 4.78 16.27
C GLY A 7 9.24 4.28 15.64
N LEU A 8 8.37 3.70 16.46
CA LEU A 8 7.14 3.04 16.02
C LEU A 8 5.88 3.76 16.55
N PRO A 9 4.76 3.79 15.79
CA PRO A 9 3.47 4.19 16.32
C PRO A 9 2.88 3.07 17.19
N PRO A 10 2.01 3.39 18.17
CA PRO A 10 1.16 2.39 18.81
C PRO A 10 0.26 1.72 17.77
N ALA A 11 0.44 0.42 17.56
CA ALA A 11 -0.34 -0.36 16.61
C ALA A 11 -0.40 -1.82 17.03
N THR A 12 -1.41 -2.55 16.58
CA THR A 12 -1.56 -4.01 16.80
C THR A 12 -0.49 -4.83 16.07
N TYR A 13 0.32 -4.19 15.22
CA TYR A 13 1.34 -4.84 14.40
C TYR A 13 2.55 -5.33 15.20
N PHE A 14 2.98 -4.60 16.22
CA PHE A 14 4.24 -4.88 16.94
C PHE A 14 4.06 -5.80 18.16
N SER A 15 5.17 -6.27 18.74
CA SER A 15 5.16 -7.34 19.75
C SER A 15 4.65 -6.90 21.13
N ALA A 16 4.95 -5.68 21.59
CA ALA A 16 4.64 -5.21 22.93
C ALA A 16 3.17 -5.44 23.34
N GLY A 17 2.23 -4.98 22.51
CA GLY A 17 0.80 -5.16 22.80
C GLY A 17 0.34 -6.61 22.78
N LYS A 18 1.00 -7.48 22.00
CA LYS A 18 0.71 -8.93 22.00
C LYS A 18 1.22 -9.58 23.27
N LEU A 19 2.43 -9.23 23.69
CA LEU A 19 3.03 -9.74 24.92
C LEU A 19 2.23 -9.30 26.15
N GLN A 20 1.86 -8.01 26.22
CA GLN A 20 0.96 -7.51 27.25
C GLN A 20 -0.35 -8.31 27.27
N TRP A 21 -0.98 -8.51 26.11
CA TRP A 21 -2.20 -9.31 26.03
C TRP A 21 -2.00 -10.73 26.57
N ILE A 22 -0.90 -11.40 26.26
CA ILE A 22 -0.59 -12.74 26.79
C ILE A 22 -0.46 -12.71 28.32
N LEU A 23 0.31 -11.75 28.86
CA LEU A 23 0.51 -11.61 30.31
C LEU A 23 -0.79 -11.31 31.06
N ASP A 24 -1.74 -10.63 30.42
CA ASP A 24 -3.00 -10.22 31.05
C ASP A 24 -4.12 -11.25 30.88
N ASN A 25 -4.00 -12.18 29.92
CA ASN A 25 -5.11 -13.07 29.53
C ASN A 25 -4.78 -14.57 29.60
N VAL A 26 -3.51 -14.96 29.74
CA VAL A 26 -3.12 -16.37 29.89
C VAL A 26 -2.75 -16.65 31.34
N ASP A 27 -3.60 -17.43 32.00
CA ASP A 27 -3.46 -17.77 33.43
C ASP A 27 -2.05 -18.29 33.76
N GLY A 28 -1.44 -17.72 34.80
CA GLY A 28 -0.12 -18.11 35.33
C GLY A 28 1.09 -17.61 34.55
N VAL A 29 0.94 -17.07 33.34
CA VAL A 29 2.10 -16.62 32.54
C VAL A 29 2.77 -15.37 33.13
N ARG A 30 2.00 -14.47 33.74
CA ARG A 30 2.56 -13.29 34.42
C ARG A 30 3.45 -13.69 35.59
N ASP A 31 2.94 -14.54 36.48
CA ASP A 31 3.70 -15.04 37.63
C ASP A 31 4.97 -15.78 37.16
N ALA A 32 4.85 -16.63 36.13
CA ALA A 32 6.00 -17.32 35.55
C ALA A 32 7.04 -16.34 34.95
N ALA A 33 6.61 -15.27 34.28
CA ALA A 33 7.50 -14.26 33.72
C ALA A 33 8.22 -13.45 34.82
N GLU A 34 7.53 -13.16 35.93
CA GLU A 34 8.10 -12.45 37.10
C GLU A 34 9.07 -13.34 37.90
N HIS A 35 8.83 -14.65 37.97
CA HIS A 35 9.74 -15.63 38.59
C HIS A 35 10.90 -16.08 37.68
N GLY A 36 10.86 -15.75 36.39
CA GLY A 36 11.88 -16.16 35.42
C GLY A 36 11.67 -17.56 34.81
N ASP A 37 10.50 -18.16 35.00
CA ASP A 37 10.10 -19.46 34.44
C ASP A 37 9.50 -19.33 33.02
N ALA A 38 9.21 -18.11 32.57
CA ALA A 38 8.77 -17.81 31.22
C ALA A 38 9.64 -16.74 30.57
N ILE A 39 10.03 -16.97 29.31
CA ILE A 39 10.82 -16.05 28.51
C ILE A 39 10.05 -15.62 27.25
N PHE A 40 10.32 -14.40 26.79
CA PHE A 40 9.81 -13.84 25.54
C PHE A 40 10.87 -13.99 24.43
N GLY A 41 10.41 -14.15 23.20
CA GLY A 41 11.26 -14.04 22.02
C GLY A 41 10.42 -13.81 20.77
N THR A 42 10.97 -13.07 19.81
CA THR A 42 10.50 -13.12 18.43
C THR A 42 10.95 -14.43 17.77
N CYS A 43 10.54 -14.68 16.52
CA CYS A 43 10.81 -15.96 15.86
C CYS A 43 12.30 -16.29 15.75
N ASP A 44 13.16 -15.29 15.57
CA ASP A 44 14.62 -15.42 15.57
C ASP A 44 15.13 -15.98 16.91
N THR A 45 14.72 -15.39 18.03
CA THR A 45 15.06 -15.88 19.38
C THR A 45 14.58 -17.31 19.58
N TRP A 46 13.35 -17.62 19.16
CA TRP A 46 12.80 -18.97 19.29
C TRP A 46 13.62 -20.00 18.50
N VAL A 47 13.99 -19.70 17.25
CA VAL A 47 14.79 -20.58 16.42
C VAL A 47 16.19 -20.75 17.00
N LEU A 48 16.86 -19.65 17.39
CA LEU A 48 18.18 -19.68 18.02
C LEU A 48 18.17 -20.53 19.30
N TRP A 49 17.20 -20.29 20.19
CA TRP A 49 17.07 -21.00 21.45
C TRP A 49 16.92 -22.51 21.25
N ASN A 50 16.10 -22.93 20.29
CA ASN A 50 15.92 -24.35 19.98
C ASN A 50 17.18 -24.98 19.36
N LEU A 51 17.82 -24.29 18.42
CA LEU A 51 19.03 -24.80 17.75
C LEU A 51 20.20 -24.98 18.72
N THR A 52 20.28 -24.16 19.75
CA THR A 52 21.41 -24.11 20.71
C THR A 52 21.16 -24.90 22.00
N GLY A 53 20.04 -25.63 22.12
CA GLY A 53 19.82 -26.59 23.22
C GLY A 53 18.50 -26.46 23.97
N GLY A 54 17.73 -25.41 23.72
CA GLY A 54 16.41 -25.21 24.31
C GLY A 54 16.44 -25.21 25.85
N PRO A 55 15.62 -26.04 26.52
CA PRO A 55 15.63 -26.11 28.00
C PRO A 55 16.96 -26.57 28.60
N ARG A 56 17.89 -27.09 27.78
CA ARG A 56 19.21 -27.58 28.20
C ARG A 56 20.31 -26.51 28.10
N GLY A 57 19.95 -25.23 28.14
CA GLY A 57 20.89 -24.10 28.03
C GLY A 57 20.91 -23.42 26.66
N GLY A 58 19.78 -23.41 25.96
CA GLY A 58 19.61 -22.66 24.72
C GLY A 58 19.83 -21.17 24.92
N VAL A 59 20.47 -20.54 23.93
CA VAL A 59 20.81 -19.13 23.92
C VAL A 59 19.54 -18.29 23.78
N HIS A 60 19.29 -17.42 24.75
CA HIS A 60 18.15 -16.49 24.77
C HIS A 60 18.60 -15.09 24.33
N LEU A 61 18.56 -14.86 23.02
CA LEU A 61 19.11 -13.67 22.37
C LEU A 61 18.25 -13.25 21.17
N THR A 62 18.25 -11.96 20.85
CA THR A 62 17.68 -11.39 19.62
C THR A 62 18.68 -10.40 19.01
N ASP A 63 18.54 -10.10 17.72
CA ASP A 63 19.32 -9.04 17.12
C ASP A 63 18.63 -7.67 17.21
N VAL A 64 19.41 -6.60 17.03
CA VAL A 64 18.94 -5.21 17.02
C VAL A 64 17.81 -4.95 16.02
N THR A 65 17.76 -5.64 14.88
CA THR A 65 16.70 -5.45 13.88
C THR A 65 15.38 -6.00 14.39
N ASN A 66 15.33 -7.24 14.89
CA ASN A 66 14.12 -7.82 15.49
C ASN A 66 13.69 -7.08 16.77
N ALA A 67 14.64 -6.75 17.66
CA ALA A 67 14.36 -5.97 18.87
C ALA A 67 13.72 -4.61 18.54
N SER A 68 14.16 -3.94 17.47
CA SER A 68 13.57 -2.68 17.01
C SER A 68 12.10 -2.79 16.57
N ARG A 69 11.57 -4.00 16.35
CA ARG A 69 10.17 -4.25 15.96
C ARG A 69 9.23 -4.55 17.11
N THR A 70 9.75 -4.57 18.34
CA THR A 70 8.96 -4.93 19.52
C THR A 70 8.17 -3.77 20.10
N MET A 71 8.57 -2.51 19.87
CA MET A 71 8.20 -1.30 20.63
C MET A 71 8.79 -1.20 22.04
N LEU A 72 9.74 -2.07 22.42
CA LEU A 72 10.31 -2.12 23.77
C LEU A 72 11.77 -1.67 23.84
N MET A 73 12.46 -1.57 22.70
CA MET A 73 13.85 -1.13 22.58
C MET A 73 13.93 0.39 22.33
N ASP A 74 14.88 1.09 22.96
CA ASP A 74 15.25 2.44 22.55
C ASP A 74 16.25 2.38 21.39
N LEU A 75 15.93 3.05 20.28
CA LEU A 75 16.81 3.07 19.09
C LEU A 75 18.14 3.79 19.31
N GLN A 76 18.29 4.62 20.36
CA GLN A 76 19.54 5.32 20.65
C GLN A 76 20.52 4.43 21.43
N THR A 77 20.01 3.68 22.41
CA THR A 77 20.85 2.84 23.28
C THR A 77 21.00 1.41 22.76
N LEU A 78 20.07 0.97 21.89
CA LEU A 78 19.93 -0.41 21.42
C LEU A 78 19.73 -1.42 22.56
N ASP A 79 19.08 -0.96 23.63
CA ASP A 79 18.72 -1.78 24.78
C ASP A 79 17.22 -1.65 25.08
N TRP A 80 16.70 -2.59 25.85
CA TRP A 80 15.34 -2.52 26.37
C TRP A 80 15.18 -1.27 27.25
N ASP A 81 14.12 -0.51 27.03
CA ASP A 81 13.89 0.75 27.72
C ASP A 81 12.89 0.59 28.87
N ASP A 82 13.31 0.90 30.09
CA ASP A 82 12.50 0.66 31.28
C ASP A 82 11.18 1.47 31.29
N GLU A 83 11.12 2.65 30.66
CA GLU A 83 9.85 3.40 30.53
C GLU A 83 8.90 2.71 29.54
N LEU A 84 9.41 2.19 28.42
CA LEU A 84 8.60 1.40 27.48
C LEU A 84 8.12 0.10 28.15
N LEU A 85 8.99 -0.61 28.87
CA LEU A 85 8.62 -1.83 29.58
C LEU A 85 7.54 -1.57 30.64
N SER A 86 7.71 -0.52 31.44
CA SER A 86 6.75 -0.09 32.45
C SER A 86 5.39 0.25 31.83
N PHE A 87 5.37 0.94 30.69
CA PHE A 87 4.14 1.29 29.98
C PHE A 87 3.30 0.07 29.57
N PHE A 88 3.95 -1.05 29.22
CA PHE A 88 3.27 -2.29 28.84
C PHE A 88 3.19 -3.33 29.97
N GLY A 89 3.74 -3.05 31.15
CA GLY A 89 3.76 -3.98 32.29
C GLY A 89 4.56 -5.26 32.01
N ILE A 90 5.69 -5.14 31.29
CA ILE A 90 6.52 -6.27 30.86
C ILE A 90 7.74 -6.43 31.79
N PRO A 91 7.92 -7.58 32.46
CA PRO A 91 9.11 -7.85 33.26
C PRO A 91 10.38 -7.90 32.40
N ARG A 92 11.40 -7.12 32.72
CA ARG A 92 12.67 -7.12 31.96
C ARG A 92 13.35 -8.49 31.92
N ALA A 93 13.24 -9.26 33.00
CA ALA A 93 13.88 -10.57 33.17
C ALA A 93 13.45 -11.60 32.11
N MET A 94 12.27 -11.44 31.51
CA MET A 94 11.79 -12.36 30.47
C MET A 94 12.38 -12.06 29.09
N LEU A 95 13.04 -10.91 28.89
CA LEU A 95 13.47 -10.44 27.57
C LEU A 95 14.84 -11.01 27.18
N PRO A 96 15.06 -11.33 25.89
CA PRO A 96 16.35 -11.82 25.42
C PRO A 96 17.39 -10.70 25.46
N SER A 97 18.67 -11.06 25.59
CA SER A 97 19.76 -10.10 25.37
C SER A 97 19.75 -9.61 23.91
N ILE A 98 20.01 -8.33 23.69
CA ILE A 98 20.09 -7.74 22.34
C ILE A 98 21.55 -7.75 21.88
N ALA A 99 21.79 -8.23 20.65
CA ALA A 99 23.12 -8.24 20.04
C ALA A 99 23.10 -7.64 18.62
N SER A 100 24.29 -7.39 18.07
CA SER A 100 24.42 -7.01 16.67
C SER A 100 23.92 -8.12 15.74
N SER A 101 23.53 -7.76 14.52
CA SER A 101 22.98 -8.69 13.54
C SER A 101 23.97 -9.74 13.05
N ALA A 102 25.27 -9.42 13.07
CA ALA A 102 26.35 -10.32 12.66
C ALA A 102 27.60 -10.08 13.53
N PRO A 103 27.64 -10.57 14.77
CA PRO A 103 28.76 -10.36 15.70
C PRO A 103 30.04 -11.05 15.25
N THR A 104 31.19 -10.64 15.80
CA THR A 104 32.49 -11.30 15.55
C THR A 104 32.66 -12.63 16.27
N GLN A 105 31.79 -12.92 17.24
CA GLN A 105 31.70 -14.20 17.94
C GLN A 105 30.31 -14.79 17.69
N PRO A 106 30.17 -16.10 17.47
CA PRO A 106 28.87 -16.71 17.23
C PRO A 106 27.91 -16.45 18.39
N PHE A 107 26.62 -16.30 18.09
CA PHE A 107 25.57 -16.23 19.11
C PHE A 107 25.54 -17.52 19.95
N GLY A 108 25.83 -18.64 19.30
CA GLY A 108 25.92 -19.97 19.88
C GLY A 108 26.27 -20.98 18.79
N VAL A 109 26.31 -22.24 19.18
CA VAL A 109 26.59 -23.36 18.28
C VAL A 109 25.41 -24.32 18.30
N THR A 110 25.02 -24.84 17.13
CA THR A 110 23.94 -25.82 17.06
C THR A 110 24.31 -27.10 17.79
N HIS A 111 23.35 -27.77 18.43
CA HIS A 111 23.63 -29.04 19.08
C HIS A 111 23.95 -30.14 18.05
N SER A 112 24.94 -31.00 18.35
CA SER A 112 25.39 -32.09 17.47
C SER A 112 24.28 -33.09 17.11
N SER A 113 23.36 -33.35 18.04
CA SER A 113 22.17 -34.18 17.81
C SER A 113 20.97 -33.41 17.22
N GLY A 114 21.16 -32.14 16.86
CA GLY A 114 20.13 -31.28 16.30
C GLY A 114 19.85 -31.57 14.82
N PRO A 115 18.99 -30.77 14.17
CA PRO A 115 18.55 -31.00 12.79
C PRO A 115 19.69 -30.93 11.75
N LEU A 116 20.81 -30.27 12.08
CA LEU A 116 21.98 -30.20 11.20
C LEU A 116 22.95 -31.38 11.36
N GLY A 117 22.73 -32.26 12.36
CA GLY A 117 23.59 -33.40 12.63
C GLY A 117 25.04 -33.03 12.99
N GLY A 118 25.27 -31.82 13.48
CA GLY A 118 26.61 -31.30 13.79
C GLY A 118 26.58 -29.96 14.51
N GLU A 119 27.77 -29.56 14.97
CA GLU A 119 28.02 -28.27 15.60
C GLU A 119 28.34 -27.22 14.55
N VAL A 120 27.38 -26.34 14.28
CA VAL A 120 27.48 -25.25 13.31
C VAL A 120 27.34 -23.92 14.07
N PRO A 121 28.29 -22.99 13.92
CA PRO A 121 28.17 -21.65 14.50
C PRO A 121 26.96 -20.90 13.91
N VAL A 122 26.15 -20.29 14.77
CA VAL A 122 25.08 -19.38 14.37
C VAL A 122 25.59 -17.95 14.49
N THR A 123 25.78 -17.26 13.35
CA THR A 123 26.52 -15.99 13.30
C THR A 123 25.78 -14.83 12.62
N GLY A 124 24.57 -15.06 12.11
CA GLY A 124 23.77 -14.00 11.46
C GLY A 124 22.28 -14.13 11.81
N ILE A 125 21.70 -13.04 12.33
CA ILE A 125 20.26 -12.90 12.59
C ILE A 125 19.84 -11.51 12.11
N LEU A 126 18.81 -11.46 11.27
CA LEU A 126 18.16 -10.22 10.83
C LEU A 126 16.65 -10.47 10.68
N GLY A 127 15.84 -9.45 10.94
CA GLY A 127 14.45 -9.42 10.52
C GLY A 127 14.36 -9.59 9.00
N ASP A 128 13.30 -10.18 8.48
CA ASP A 128 13.18 -10.56 7.07
C ASP A 128 13.40 -9.37 6.10
N GLN A 129 12.75 -8.23 6.37
CA GLN A 129 12.86 -7.04 5.54
C GLN A 129 14.27 -6.41 5.61
N HIS A 130 14.93 -6.55 6.75
CA HIS A 130 16.28 -6.09 7.03
C HIS A 130 17.33 -7.00 6.39
N ALA A 131 17.12 -8.31 6.43
CA ALA A 131 17.90 -9.27 5.69
C ALA A 131 17.81 -8.99 4.18
N ALA A 132 16.61 -8.70 3.66
CA ALA A 132 16.46 -8.32 2.25
C ALA A 132 17.20 -7.01 1.89
N MET A 133 17.36 -6.05 2.82
CA MET A 133 18.24 -4.88 2.59
C MET A 133 19.69 -5.33 2.36
N VAL A 134 20.21 -6.23 3.20
CA VAL A 134 21.57 -6.77 3.06
C VAL A 134 21.71 -7.62 1.80
N GLY A 135 20.73 -8.48 1.49
CA GLY A 135 20.75 -9.33 0.30
C GLY A 135 20.64 -8.56 -1.02
N GLN A 136 20.00 -7.38 -1.01
CA GLN A 136 20.00 -6.44 -2.13
C GLN A 136 21.23 -5.52 -2.14
N VAL A 137 22.14 -5.69 -1.17
CA VAL A 137 23.33 -4.86 -0.99
C VAL A 137 22.96 -3.37 -0.89
N CYS A 138 21.89 -3.06 -0.14
CA CYS A 138 21.49 -1.69 0.23
C CYS A 138 22.29 -1.23 1.44
N LEU A 139 23.60 -1.11 1.26
CA LEU A 139 24.56 -0.86 2.34
C LEU A 139 24.87 0.63 2.54
N ASP A 140 24.64 1.44 1.51
CA ASP A 140 24.92 2.88 1.53
C ASP A 140 23.64 3.70 1.83
N ALA A 141 23.81 4.85 2.49
CA ALA A 141 22.70 5.75 2.77
C ALA A 141 22.06 6.25 1.45
N GLY A 142 20.73 6.21 1.39
CA GLY A 142 19.97 6.53 0.17
C GLY A 142 19.60 5.33 -0.69
N GLU A 143 20.24 4.18 -0.48
CA GLU A 143 19.81 2.95 -1.12
C GLU A 143 18.51 2.44 -0.50
N ALA A 144 17.59 2.00 -1.36
CA ALA A 144 16.29 1.50 -0.94
C ALA A 144 15.91 0.24 -1.69
N LYS A 145 15.02 -0.52 -1.06
CA LYS A 145 14.36 -1.68 -1.67
C LYS A 145 12.87 -1.69 -1.40
N ASN A 146 12.13 -2.41 -2.24
CA ASN A 146 10.70 -2.64 -2.07
C ASN A 146 10.36 -4.13 -2.32
N THR A 147 9.85 -4.80 -1.28
CA THR A 147 9.53 -6.24 -1.32
C THR A 147 8.04 -6.48 -1.54
N TYR A 148 7.67 -6.89 -2.76
CA TYR A 148 6.28 -7.05 -3.17
C TYR A 148 5.73 -8.45 -2.84
N GLY A 149 5.04 -8.57 -1.72
CA GLY A 149 4.30 -9.76 -1.30
C GLY A 149 2.78 -9.51 -1.23
N THR A 150 2.11 -10.15 -0.25
CA THR A 150 0.70 -9.89 0.09
C THR A 150 0.46 -8.40 0.40
N GLY A 151 1.40 -7.81 1.13
CA GLY A 151 1.63 -6.37 1.26
C GLY A 151 3.00 -6.00 0.67
N ASN A 152 3.40 -4.74 0.77
CA ASN A 152 4.68 -4.26 0.27
C ASN A 152 5.42 -3.49 1.35
N PHE A 153 6.72 -3.71 1.44
CA PHE A 153 7.57 -3.10 2.47
C PHE A 153 8.72 -2.40 1.78
N LEU A 154 8.69 -1.06 1.87
CA LEU A 154 9.72 -0.21 1.32
C LEU A 154 10.63 0.25 2.44
N LEU A 155 11.92 -0.01 2.31
CA LEU A 155 12.94 0.38 3.27
C LEU A 155 13.98 1.26 2.58
N LEU A 156 14.37 2.35 3.25
CA LEU A 156 15.42 3.28 2.83
C LEU A 156 16.51 3.31 3.90
N ASN A 157 17.74 3.00 3.51
CA ASN A 157 18.92 3.11 4.38
C ASN A 157 19.20 4.59 4.68
N THR A 158 19.28 4.96 5.96
CA THR A 158 19.57 6.33 6.43
C THR A 158 20.96 6.48 7.04
N GLY A 159 21.83 5.48 6.86
CA GLY A 159 23.16 5.42 7.45
C GLY A 159 23.11 5.35 8.98
N GLU A 160 24.15 5.86 9.63
CA GLU A 160 24.26 5.88 11.10
C GLU A 160 23.30 6.87 11.79
N LYS A 161 22.52 7.64 11.02
CA LYS A 161 21.63 8.68 11.55
C LYS A 161 20.21 8.12 11.75
N ILE A 162 19.69 8.28 12.96
CA ILE A 162 18.28 8.04 13.26
C ILE A 162 17.43 9.17 12.64
N VAL A 163 16.67 8.86 11.60
CA VAL A 163 15.70 9.77 11.00
C VAL A 163 14.32 9.50 11.58
N ARG A 164 13.80 10.43 12.39
CA ARG A 164 12.47 10.31 13.01
C ARG A 164 11.39 10.84 12.06
N SER A 165 10.49 9.95 11.63
CA SER A 165 9.45 10.31 10.69
C SER A 165 8.43 11.30 11.24
N GLN A 166 8.16 12.35 10.45
CA GLN A 166 7.02 13.25 10.60
C GLN A 166 5.90 12.94 9.59
N HIS A 167 6.17 12.09 8.58
CA HIS A 167 5.25 11.76 7.48
C HIS A 167 4.70 10.33 7.55
N GLY A 168 4.62 9.73 8.74
CA GLY A 168 3.92 8.46 8.93
C GLY A 168 4.72 7.22 8.56
N LEU A 169 6.04 7.29 8.54
CA LEU A 169 6.94 6.15 8.39
C LEU A 169 7.37 5.61 9.75
N LEU A 170 7.98 4.43 9.72
CA LEU A 170 8.64 3.82 10.86
C LEU A 170 10.14 4.18 10.81
N THR A 171 10.72 4.44 11.97
CA THR A 171 12.19 4.49 12.13
C THR A 171 12.62 3.19 12.76
N THR A 172 13.61 2.51 12.19
CA THR A 172 14.04 1.16 12.62
C THR A 172 15.55 1.02 12.48
N VAL A 173 16.17 0.07 13.17
CA VAL A 173 17.55 -0.35 12.85
C VAL A 173 17.51 -1.11 11.53
N CYS A 174 18.42 -0.82 10.60
CA CYS A 174 18.59 -1.53 9.32
C CYS A 174 19.40 -2.82 9.52
N TYR A 175 20.56 -2.72 10.16
CA TYR A 175 21.44 -3.84 10.54
C TYR A 175 22.60 -3.31 11.41
N GLN A 176 23.33 -4.22 12.06
CA GLN A 176 24.60 -3.91 12.70
C GLN A 176 25.58 -5.07 12.52
N PHE A 177 26.74 -4.81 11.92
CA PHE A 177 27.77 -5.83 11.69
C PHE A 177 28.93 -5.67 12.68
N GLY A 178 29.36 -6.78 13.28
CA GLY A 178 30.42 -6.83 14.27
C GLY A 178 30.23 -5.80 15.37
N ASN A 179 31.27 -4.97 15.54
CA ASN A 179 31.29 -3.82 16.47
C ASN A 179 31.08 -2.48 15.76
N ALA A 180 30.68 -2.48 14.48
CA ALA A 180 30.36 -1.25 13.77
C ALA A 180 29.15 -0.56 14.40
N LYS A 181 29.01 0.74 14.10
CA LYS A 181 27.81 1.48 14.49
C LYS A 181 26.57 0.91 13.80
N PRO A 182 25.39 0.99 14.44
CA PRO A 182 24.14 0.60 13.81
C PRO A 182 23.86 1.47 12.58
N VAL A 183 23.38 0.83 11.52
CA VAL A 183 22.77 1.51 10.38
C VAL A 183 21.27 1.52 10.61
N TYR A 184 20.60 2.62 10.30
CA TYR A 184 19.16 2.81 10.47
C TYR A 184 18.44 2.84 9.13
N ALA A 185 17.11 2.69 9.19
CA ALA A 185 16.25 2.80 8.04
C ALA A 185 14.95 3.53 8.36
N LEU A 186 14.38 4.15 7.32
CA LEU A 186 12.96 4.45 7.26
C LEU A 186 12.24 3.29 6.60
N GLU A 187 11.08 2.92 7.14
CA GLU A 187 10.23 1.87 6.57
C GLU A 187 8.81 2.40 6.36
N GLY A 188 8.26 2.16 5.17
CA GLY A 188 6.85 2.30 4.88
C GLY A 188 6.24 0.95 4.54
N SER A 189 5.23 0.55 5.32
CA SER A 189 4.47 -0.68 5.09
C SER A 189 3.17 -0.36 4.36
N ILE A 190 2.87 -1.11 3.30
CA ILE A 190 1.65 -1.04 2.51
C ILE A 190 0.92 -2.38 2.71
N ALA A 191 -0.23 -2.37 3.36
CA ALA A 191 -0.90 -3.61 3.74
C ALA A 191 -1.40 -4.45 2.56
N VAL A 192 -1.83 -3.81 1.48
CA VAL A 192 -2.55 -4.46 0.39
C VAL A 192 -1.89 -4.18 -0.95
N THR A 193 -1.16 -5.17 -1.46
CA THR A 193 -0.58 -5.19 -2.81
C THR A 193 -0.88 -6.50 -3.51
N GLY A 194 -0.18 -7.59 -3.22
CA GLY A 194 -0.47 -8.91 -3.79
C GLY A 194 -1.86 -9.40 -3.43
N SER A 195 -2.34 -9.05 -2.24
CA SER A 195 -3.73 -9.32 -1.82
C SER A 195 -4.78 -8.58 -2.65
N ALA A 196 -4.46 -7.43 -3.28
CA ALA A 196 -5.36 -6.78 -4.24
C ALA A 196 -5.55 -7.64 -5.49
N VAL A 197 -4.48 -8.23 -6.01
CA VAL A 197 -4.52 -9.15 -7.16
C VAL A 197 -5.24 -10.44 -6.78
N GLN A 198 -4.97 -11.00 -5.60
CA GLN A 198 -5.71 -12.16 -5.09
C GLN A 198 -7.21 -11.87 -4.94
N TRP A 199 -7.58 -10.68 -4.48
CA TRP A 199 -8.98 -10.28 -4.36
C TRP A 199 -9.69 -10.20 -5.72
N LEU A 200 -9.03 -9.69 -6.77
CA LEU A 200 -9.58 -9.74 -8.14
C LEU A 200 -9.87 -11.18 -8.60
N ARG A 201 -9.03 -12.14 -8.18
CA ARG A 201 -9.19 -13.56 -8.49
C ARG A 201 -10.33 -14.18 -7.70
N ASP A 202 -10.22 -14.14 -6.38
CA ASP A 202 -11.03 -14.96 -5.48
C ASP A 202 -12.42 -14.36 -5.22
N GLN A 203 -12.55 -13.04 -5.25
CA GLN A 203 -13.79 -12.35 -4.89
C GLN A 203 -14.54 -11.81 -6.10
N LEU A 204 -13.84 -11.22 -7.07
CA LEU A 204 -14.47 -10.68 -8.27
C LEU A 204 -14.48 -11.65 -9.46
N GLY A 205 -13.69 -12.74 -9.43
CA GLY A 205 -13.58 -13.67 -10.54
C GLY A 205 -13.11 -13.04 -11.86
N ILE A 206 -12.42 -11.89 -11.79
CA ILE A 206 -11.95 -11.14 -12.96
C ILE A 206 -10.76 -11.84 -13.61
N ILE A 207 -9.95 -12.51 -12.80
CA ILE A 207 -8.80 -13.31 -13.23
C ILE A 207 -8.88 -14.70 -12.59
N SER A 208 -8.30 -15.72 -13.24
CA SER A 208 -8.17 -17.09 -12.75
C SER A 208 -6.83 -17.32 -12.04
N GLY A 209 -5.84 -16.46 -12.27
CA GLY A 209 -4.51 -16.55 -11.66
C GLY A 209 -3.76 -15.22 -11.71
N ALA A 210 -2.76 -15.06 -10.84
CA ALA A 210 -2.02 -13.79 -10.70
C ALA A 210 -1.37 -13.33 -12.02
N ALA A 211 -0.82 -14.25 -12.82
CA ALA A 211 -0.22 -13.92 -14.12
C ALA A 211 -1.22 -13.32 -15.12
N GLN A 212 -2.50 -13.70 -15.04
CA GLN A 212 -3.53 -13.15 -15.93
C GLN A 212 -3.80 -11.67 -15.66
N SER A 213 -3.46 -11.15 -14.46
CA SER A 213 -3.58 -9.71 -14.17
C SER A 213 -2.80 -8.87 -15.17
N GLU A 214 -1.60 -9.31 -15.57
CA GLU A 214 -0.79 -8.63 -16.57
C GLU A 214 -1.38 -8.76 -17.96
N THR A 215 -1.70 -9.98 -18.40
CA THR A 215 -2.28 -10.23 -19.73
C THR A 215 -3.54 -9.41 -19.95
N LEU A 216 -4.39 -9.32 -18.93
CA LEU A 216 -5.64 -8.58 -18.96
C LEU A 216 -5.40 -7.06 -18.95
N ALA A 217 -4.52 -6.57 -18.08
CA ALA A 217 -4.17 -5.14 -18.00
C ALA A 217 -3.47 -4.61 -19.25
N ARG A 218 -2.80 -5.48 -20.03
CA ARG A 218 -2.16 -5.13 -21.32
C ARG A 218 -3.14 -4.98 -22.49
N GLN A 219 -4.40 -5.37 -22.32
CA GLN A 219 -5.43 -5.20 -23.36
C GLN A 219 -5.91 -3.74 -23.49
N VAL A 220 -5.50 -2.87 -22.57
CA VAL A 220 -5.86 -1.45 -22.53
C VAL A 220 -4.60 -0.59 -22.39
N ASP A 221 -4.63 0.59 -22.99
CA ASP A 221 -3.49 1.51 -22.95
C ASP A 221 -3.31 2.16 -21.57
N ASP A 222 -4.41 2.41 -20.85
CA ASP A 222 -4.45 3.04 -19.53
C ASP A 222 -5.59 2.50 -18.63
N ASN A 223 -5.75 3.06 -17.43
CA ASN A 223 -6.79 2.68 -16.47
C ASN A 223 -8.20 3.19 -16.85
N GLY A 224 -8.37 3.95 -17.93
CA GLY A 224 -9.65 4.47 -18.38
C GLY A 224 -10.32 5.43 -17.40
N GLY A 225 -9.53 6.13 -16.57
CA GLY A 225 -10.01 7.00 -15.49
C GLY A 225 -10.39 6.28 -14.21
N VAL A 226 -10.24 4.95 -14.16
CA VAL A 226 -10.56 4.13 -12.99
C VAL A 226 -9.41 4.17 -12.00
N TYR A 227 -9.72 4.47 -10.75
CA TYR A 227 -8.77 4.39 -9.64
C TYR A 227 -9.26 3.38 -8.62
N PHE A 228 -8.34 2.55 -8.15
CA PHE A 228 -8.57 1.62 -7.05
C PHE A 228 -7.75 2.04 -5.83
N VAL A 229 -8.42 2.15 -4.68
CA VAL A 229 -7.80 2.34 -3.37
C VAL A 229 -8.00 1.05 -2.58
N PRO A 230 -7.01 0.14 -2.52
CA PRO A 230 -7.18 -1.21 -1.99
C PRO A 230 -7.09 -1.26 -0.44
N ALA A 231 -7.83 -0.43 0.29
CA ALA A 231 -7.74 -0.32 1.75
C ALA A 231 -8.59 -1.35 2.51
N PHE A 232 -8.48 -2.66 2.20
CA PHE A 232 -9.33 -3.69 2.82
C PHE A 232 -9.19 -3.80 4.34
N SER A 233 -7.99 -3.56 4.86
CA SER A 233 -7.64 -3.57 6.29
C SER A 233 -7.30 -2.17 6.82
N GLY A 234 -7.74 -1.11 6.11
CA GLY A 234 -7.30 0.26 6.34
C GLY A 234 -6.11 0.65 5.47
N LEU A 235 -5.67 1.92 5.60
CA LEU A 235 -4.45 2.43 4.97
C LEU A 235 -3.32 2.47 6.00
N PHE A 236 -2.16 1.96 5.63
CA PHE A 236 -0.96 1.96 6.46
C PHE A 236 -0.12 3.18 6.11
N ALA A 237 1.20 3.08 6.03
CA ALA A 237 2.05 4.22 5.71
C ALA A 237 1.69 4.80 4.32
N PRO A 238 1.76 6.13 4.14
CA PRO A 238 2.01 7.16 5.16
C PRO A 238 0.77 7.59 5.99
N TYR A 239 -0.42 7.04 5.69
CA TYR A 239 -1.70 7.57 6.16
C TYR A 239 -2.16 7.11 7.55
N TRP A 240 -1.89 5.86 7.94
CA TRP A 240 -2.32 5.22 9.19
C TRP A 240 -3.81 5.43 9.54
N ARG A 241 -4.69 5.12 8.58
CA ARG A 241 -6.14 5.24 8.69
C ARG A 241 -6.80 3.87 8.76
N SER A 242 -7.03 3.37 9.96
CA SER A 242 -7.70 2.08 10.22
C SER A 242 -9.18 2.07 9.85
N ASP A 243 -9.81 3.24 9.74
CA ASP A 243 -11.19 3.45 9.31
C ASP A 243 -11.35 3.37 7.77
N ALA A 244 -10.26 3.49 7.01
CA ALA A 244 -10.31 3.44 5.55
C ALA A 244 -10.78 2.07 5.04
N ARG A 245 -11.51 2.07 3.91
CA ARG A 245 -12.05 0.86 3.25
C ARG A 245 -11.74 0.90 1.76
N GLY A 246 -11.78 -0.28 1.11
CA GLY A 246 -11.53 -0.40 -0.32
C GLY A 246 -12.52 0.42 -1.16
N VAL A 247 -12.04 1.20 -2.13
CA VAL A 247 -12.88 2.03 -3.02
C VAL A 247 -12.42 1.91 -4.47
N ILE A 248 -13.35 1.68 -5.38
CA ILE A 248 -13.15 1.82 -6.83
C ILE A 248 -13.95 3.05 -7.29
N VAL A 249 -13.29 4.00 -7.96
CA VAL A 249 -13.91 5.24 -8.48
C VAL A 249 -13.57 5.44 -9.95
N GLY A 250 -14.32 6.34 -10.60
CA GLY A 250 -14.07 6.71 -12.00
C GLY A 250 -14.67 5.76 -13.03
N LEU A 251 -15.61 4.90 -12.62
CA LEU A 251 -16.32 4.00 -13.51
C LEU A 251 -17.29 4.74 -14.45
N SER A 252 -17.28 4.33 -15.71
CA SER A 252 -18.17 4.73 -16.79
C SER A 252 -18.53 3.48 -17.62
N ARG A 253 -19.46 3.63 -18.58
CA ARG A 253 -19.88 2.53 -19.46
C ARG A 253 -18.76 2.01 -20.38
N PHE A 254 -17.69 2.77 -20.56
CA PHE A 254 -16.52 2.39 -21.37
C PHE A 254 -15.63 1.36 -20.66
N ASN A 255 -15.63 1.33 -19.33
CA ASN A 255 -14.66 0.54 -18.57
C ASN A 255 -14.97 -0.96 -18.64
N THR A 256 -13.91 -1.75 -18.55
CA THR A 256 -13.92 -3.22 -18.69
C THR A 256 -13.09 -3.84 -17.56
N ASN A 257 -13.14 -5.17 -17.45
CA ASN A 257 -12.29 -5.91 -16.53
C ASN A 257 -10.79 -5.64 -16.74
N ALA A 258 -10.37 -5.32 -17.98
CA ALA A 258 -9.01 -4.90 -18.30
C ALA A 258 -8.61 -3.59 -17.61
N HIS A 259 -9.51 -2.60 -17.58
CA HIS A 259 -9.29 -1.35 -16.86
C HIS A 259 -9.20 -1.55 -15.34
N LEU A 260 -9.98 -2.47 -14.78
CA LEU A 260 -9.89 -2.81 -13.34
C LEU A 260 -8.58 -3.53 -12.99
N ALA A 261 -8.15 -4.47 -13.82
CA ALA A 261 -6.84 -5.11 -13.66
C ALA A 261 -5.71 -4.08 -13.74
N ARG A 262 -5.78 -3.16 -14.71
CA ARG A 262 -4.81 -2.07 -14.89
C ARG A 262 -4.80 -1.11 -13.68
N ALA A 263 -5.96 -0.63 -13.25
CA ALA A 263 -6.09 0.24 -12.07
C ALA A 263 -5.57 -0.42 -10.79
N THR A 264 -5.69 -1.75 -10.68
CA THR A 264 -5.17 -2.51 -9.53
C THR A 264 -3.64 -2.54 -9.52
N LEU A 265 -2.99 -2.78 -10.66
CA LEU A 265 -1.52 -2.70 -10.74
C LEU A 265 -1.02 -1.28 -10.48
N GLU A 266 -1.70 -0.27 -11.04
CA GLU A 266 -1.34 1.14 -10.80
C GLU A 266 -1.51 1.55 -9.34
N ALA A 267 -2.55 1.06 -8.64
CA ALA A 267 -2.76 1.33 -7.21
C ALA A 267 -1.61 0.85 -6.32
N ILE A 268 -0.99 -0.28 -6.68
CA ILE A 268 0.21 -0.80 -6.00
C ILE A 268 1.38 0.18 -6.17
N CYS A 269 1.54 0.72 -7.38
CA CYS A 269 2.60 1.66 -7.69
C CYS A 269 2.40 3.03 -7.05
N TYR A 270 1.16 3.54 -7.03
CA TYR A 270 0.85 4.82 -6.40
C TYR A 270 1.10 4.79 -4.89
N GLN A 271 0.68 3.73 -4.19
CA GLN A 271 0.98 3.62 -2.75
C GLN A 271 2.49 3.54 -2.49
N SER A 272 3.24 2.83 -3.34
CA SER A 272 4.71 2.80 -3.22
C SER A 272 5.32 4.19 -3.41
N ARG A 273 4.78 4.98 -4.34
CA ARG A 273 5.18 6.39 -4.52
C ARG A 273 4.85 7.26 -3.32
N ASP A 274 3.66 7.13 -2.73
CA ASP A 274 3.28 7.93 -1.56
C ASP A 274 4.27 7.69 -0.39
N VAL A 275 4.75 6.44 -0.25
CA VAL A 275 5.80 6.08 0.71
C VAL A 275 7.15 6.69 0.34
N VAL A 276 7.58 6.63 -0.92
CA VAL A 276 8.84 7.25 -1.38
C VAL A 276 8.83 8.77 -1.18
N ASP A 277 7.72 9.43 -1.51
CA ASP A 277 7.57 10.87 -1.34
C ASP A 277 7.65 11.25 0.16
N ALA A 278 7.05 10.44 1.05
CA ALA A 278 7.19 10.61 2.50
C ALA A 278 8.63 10.39 2.99
N MET A 279 9.35 9.40 2.44
CA MET A 279 10.75 9.13 2.80
C MET A 279 11.67 10.27 2.41
N ALA A 280 11.47 10.83 1.21
CA ALA A 280 12.21 11.99 0.75
C ALA A 280 11.94 13.22 1.62
N ALA A 281 10.70 13.41 2.06
CA ALA A 281 10.33 14.51 2.95
C ALA A 281 10.95 14.37 4.35
N ASP A 282 11.06 13.17 4.89
CA ASP A 282 11.62 12.91 6.23
C ASP A 282 13.16 12.88 6.26
N SER A 283 13.78 12.28 5.26
CA SER A 283 15.24 12.06 5.24
C SER A 283 16.02 13.16 4.52
N GLY A 284 15.36 13.89 3.61
CA GLY A 284 16.03 14.77 2.65
C GLY A 284 16.79 14.04 1.54
N VAL A 285 16.79 12.70 1.57
CA VAL A 285 17.46 11.85 0.57
C VAL A 285 16.49 11.54 -0.55
N ARG A 286 16.90 11.77 -1.79
CA ARG A 286 16.11 11.39 -2.96
C ARG A 286 16.49 9.99 -3.38
N LEU A 287 15.47 9.18 -3.67
CA LEU A 287 15.65 7.87 -4.27
C LEU A 287 16.21 8.04 -5.68
N GLU A 288 17.30 7.35 -5.99
CA GLU A 288 17.91 7.33 -7.33
C GLU A 288 17.64 6.04 -8.09
N LEU A 289 17.46 4.94 -7.35
CA LEU A 289 17.27 3.59 -7.85
C LEU A 289 16.40 2.83 -6.87
N LEU A 290 15.39 2.09 -7.35
CA LEU A 290 14.61 1.19 -6.52
C LEU A 290 14.96 -0.27 -6.81
N LYS A 291 15.58 -0.94 -5.85
CA LYS A 291 15.76 -2.41 -5.92
C LYS A 291 14.44 -3.09 -5.53
N VAL A 292 14.03 -4.12 -6.26
CA VAL A 292 12.72 -4.76 -6.04
C VAL A 292 12.85 -6.27 -5.95
N ASP A 293 12.06 -6.90 -5.09
CA ASP A 293 11.94 -8.36 -4.98
C ASP A 293 10.50 -8.76 -4.64
N GLY A 294 10.23 -10.07 -4.61
CA GLY A 294 8.89 -10.63 -4.36
C GLY A 294 8.05 -10.88 -5.61
N GLY A 295 6.91 -11.55 -5.45
CA GLY A 295 6.18 -12.19 -6.54
C GLY A 295 5.62 -11.24 -7.61
N ILE A 296 5.27 -10.00 -7.26
CA ILE A 296 4.78 -9.00 -8.24
C ILE A 296 5.89 -8.58 -9.20
N THR A 297 7.16 -8.74 -8.84
CA THR A 297 8.27 -8.32 -9.72
C THR A 297 8.37 -9.13 -11.02
N ALA A 298 7.65 -10.25 -11.14
CA ALA A 298 7.47 -10.98 -12.39
C ALA A 298 6.49 -10.29 -13.37
N ASN A 299 5.69 -9.32 -12.91
CA ASN A 299 4.76 -8.56 -13.74
C ASN A 299 5.49 -7.36 -14.37
N GLU A 300 5.92 -7.51 -15.62
CA GLU A 300 6.74 -6.52 -16.32
C GLU A 300 5.99 -5.20 -16.54
N LEU A 301 4.66 -5.25 -16.74
CA LEU A 301 3.83 -4.04 -16.83
C LEU A 301 3.84 -3.26 -15.51
N CYS A 302 3.68 -3.96 -14.38
CA CYS A 302 3.70 -3.35 -13.06
C CYS A 302 5.07 -2.72 -12.75
N MET A 303 6.17 -3.39 -13.10
CA MET A 303 7.52 -2.85 -12.91
C MET A 303 7.77 -1.61 -13.79
N GLN A 304 7.27 -1.60 -15.02
CA GLN A 304 7.35 -0.42 -15.88
C GLN A 304 6.54 0.76 -15.33
N ILE A 305 5.30 0.51 -14.88
CA ILE A 305 4.47 1.54 -14.22
C ILE A 305 5.18 2.08 -12.98
N GLN A 306 5.80 1.20 -12.18
CA GLN A 306 6.55 1.63 -10.99
C GLN A 306 7.67 2.60 -11.35
N ALA A 307 8.50 2.27 -12.35
CA ALA A 307 9.58 3.13 -12.81
C ALA A 307 9.04 4.46 -13.36
N ASP A 308 7.96 4.43 -14.14
CA ASP A 308 7.32 5.63 -14.70
C ASP A 308 6.73 6.55 -13.61
N VAL A 309 6.10 5.95 -12.59
CA VAL A 309 5.43 6.68 -11.51
C VAL A 309 6.44 7.32 -10.56
N LEU A 310 7.55 6.65 -10.26
CA LEU A 310 8.63 7.17 -9.42
C LEU A 310 9.59 8.09 -10.18
N GLY A 311 9.77 7.86 -11.48
CA GLY A 311 10.79 8.56 -12.28
C GLY A 311 12.22 8.12 -11.99
N VAL A 312 12.42 6.89 -11.49
CA VAL A 312 13.73 6.28 -11.23
C VAL A 312 13.81 4.89 -11.84
N ASP A 313 15.03 4.40 -12.02
CA ASP A 313 15.25 3.02 -12.48
C ASP A 313 14.76 2.03 -11.40
N VAL A 314 14.10 0.97 -11.84
CA VAL A 314 13.62 -0.14 -11.00
C VAL A 314 14.40 -1.38 -11.39
N VAL A 315 15.11 -2.00 -10.45
CA VAL A 315 16.03 -3.11 -10.73
C VAL A 315 15.63 -4.36 -9.96
N ARG A 316 15.56 -5.49 -10.69
CA ARG A 316 15.29 -6.81 -10.11
C ARG A 316 16.61 -7.58 -9.94
N PRO A 317 16.88 -8.16 -8.75
CA PRO A 317 18.08 -8.96 -8.51
C PRO A 317 18.01 -10.26 -9.31
N VAL A 318 19.18 -10.89 -9.52
CA VAL A 318 19.24 -12.21 -10.16
C VAL A 318 18.75 -13.31 -9.23
N VAL A 319 19.10 -13.20 -7.94
CA VAL A 319 18.60 -14.09 -6.90
C VAL A 319 17.29 -13.51 -6.36
N ALA A 320 16.18 -14.23 -6.55
CA ALA A 320 14.86 -13.78 -6.09
C ALA A 320 14.74 -13.80 -4.56
N GLU A 321 15.36 -14.78 -3.89
CA GLU A 321 15.32 -14.96 -2.44
C GLU A 321 16.37 -14.09 -1.72
N THR A 322 16.19 -12.77 -1.82
CA THR A 322 17.11 -11.78 -1.22
C THR A 322 17.14 -11.83 0.30
N THR A 323 16.04 -12.20 0.95
CA THR A 323 15.95 -12.37 2.40
C THR A 323 16.94 -13.43 2.90
N ALA A 324 16.88 -14.64 2.33
CA ALA A 324 17.79 -15.72 2.70
C ALA A 324 19.25 -15.39 2.32
N LEU A 325 19.44 -14.76 1.16
CA LEU A 325 20.76 -14.29 0.72
C LEU A 325 21.38 -13.29 1.70
N GLY A 326 20.60 -12.34 2.21
CA GLY A 326 21.09 -11.36 3.18
C GLY A 326 21.44 -11.97 4.53
N ALA A 327 20.67 -12.95 5.00
CA ALA A 327 21.04 -13.72 6.19
C ALA A 327 22.35 -14.49 5.99
N ALA A 328 22.54 -15.09 4.80
CA ALA A 328 23.79 -15.76 4.44
C ALA A 328 24.98 -14.79 4.36
N TYR A 329 24.80 -13.61 3.75
CA TYR A 329 25.82 -12.56 3.72
C TYR A 329 26.23 -12.10 5.11
N ALA A 330 25.26 -11.83 5.98
CA ALA A 330 25.53 -11.42 7.36
C ALA A 330 26.33 -12.52 8.12
N ALA A 331 25.85 -13.77 8.07
CA ALA A 331 26.54 -14.89 8.71
C ALA A 331 27.94 -15.13 8.14
N GLY A 332 28.11 -15.01 6.82
CA GLY A 332 29.37 -15.17 6.12
C GLY A 332 30.38 -14.07 6.41
N LEU A 333 29.94 -12.81 6.51
CA LEU A 333 30.78 -11.71 6.96
C LEU A 333 31.31 -11.95 8.38
N ALA A 334 30.46 -12.43 9.28
CA ALA A 334 30.84 -12.71 10.67
C ALA A 334 31.92 -13.79 10.82
N VAL A 335 31.95 -14.78 9.91
CA VAL A 335 32.95 -15.87 9.92
C VAL A 335 34.10 -15.65 8.93
N GLY A 336 34.15 -14.52 8.24
CA GLY A 336 35.20 -14.21 7.25
C GLY A 336 35.09 -15.01 5.95
N PHE A 337 33.91 -15.54 5.61
CA PHE A 337 33.66 -16.11 4.28
C PHE A 337 33.71 -15.02 3.19
N TRP A 338 33.22 -13.83 3.54
CA TRP A 338 33.52 -12.56 2.85
C TRP A 338 34.36 -11.70 3.78
N ALA A 339 35.35 -10.98 3.24
CA ALA A 339 36.29 -10.21 4.06
C ALA A 339 35.63 -8.94 4.60
N ASP A 340 34.85 -8.25 3.76
CA ASP A 340 34.16 -7.03 4.12
C ASP A 340 32.86 -6.83 3.31
N PRO A 341 31.99 -5.86 3.69
CA PRO A 341 30.73 -5.66 3.00
C PRO A 341 30.86 -5.23 1.52
N ASP A 342 32.00 -4.69 1.09
CA ASP A 342 32.21 -4.32 -0.31
C ASP A 342 32.40 -5.56 -1.21
N ASP A 343 32.88 -6.69 -0.68
CA ASP A 343 32.93 -7.98 -1.39
C ASP A 343 31.54 -8.49 -1.82
N LEU A 344 30.48 -8.02 -1.16
CA LEU A 344 29.10 -8.38 -1.49
C LEU A 344 28.59 -7.65 -2.73
N ARG A 345 29.23 -6.53 -3.10
CA ARG A 345 28.82 -5.74 -4.27
C ARG A 345 29.08 -6.57 -5.53
N PRO A 346 28.10 -6.68 -6.45
CA PRO A 346 28.31 -7.47 -7.65
C PRO A 346 29.48 -6.92 -8.47
N THR A 347 30.48 -7.78 -8.71
CA THR A 347 31.57 -7.53 -9.65
C THR A 347 31.02 -7.62 -11.09
N GLY A 348 30.36 -6.54 -11.52
CA GLY A 348 29.79 -6.39 -12.86
C GLY A 348 28.31 -6.74 -12.97
N GLY A 349 27.45 -5.74 -12.72
CA GLY A 349 26.22 -5.43 -13.48
C GLY A 349 25.23 -6.53 -13.89
N ARG A 350 25.19 -7.70 -13.24
CA ARG A 350 24.19 -8.72 -13.55
C ARG A 350 22.89 -8.45 -12.79
N THR A 351 22.02 -7.67 -13.41
CA THR A 351 20.60 -7.55 -13.06
C THR A 351 19.79 -8.52 -13.93
N SER A 352 18.83 -9.27 -13.38
CA SER A 352 18.00 -10.20 -14.18
C SER A 352 16.94 -9.52 -15.03
N GLY A 353 16.82 -8.20 -14.89
CA GLY A 353 15.83 -7.36 -15.54
C GLY A 353 15.63 -6.08 -14.73
N GLY A 354 14.88 -5.15 -15.30
CA GLY A 354 14.57 -3.88 -14.68
C GLY A 354 13.77 -3.01 -15.65
N ALA A 355 13.12 -1.99 -15.10
CA ALA A 355 12.39 -1.00 -15.87
C ALA A 355 13.08 0.35 -15.72
N ARG A 356 13.18 1.08 -16.84
CA ARG A 356 13.62 2.48 -16.85
C ARG A 356 12.44 3.39 -17.11
N PRO A 357 12.39 4.59 -16.53
CA PRO A 357 11.31 5.53 -16.79
C PRO A 357 11.16 5.80 -18.30
N GLY A 358 9.94 5.62 -18.82
CA GLY A 358 9.60 5.94 -20.19
C GLY A 358 9.68 7.45 -20.44
N ARG A 359 10.16 7.87 -21.63
CA ARG A 359 10.29 9.29 -22.03
C ARG A 359 8.96 10.05 -22.19
N ARG A 360 7.81 9.50 -21.79
CA ARG A 360 6.52 10.20 -21.93
C ARG A 360 6.37 11.22 -20.82
N ARG A 361 6.09 12.48 -21.19
CA ARG A 361 5.74 13.57 -20.26
C ARG A 361 4.61 13.09 -19.33
N ALA A 362 4.95 12.78 -18.08
CA ALA A 362 3.97 12.47 -17.05
C ALA A 362 2.93 13.59 -17.01
N ARG A 363 1.68 13.30 -17.41
CA ARG A 363 0.56 14.18 -17.09
C ARG A 363 0.40 14.09 -15.57
N ARG A 364 0.83 15.12 -14.85
CA ARG A 364 0.58 15.27 -13.42
C ARG A 364 -0.94 15.31 -13.20
N GLY A 365 -1.55 14.15 -12.94
CA GLY A 365 -2.87 14.07 -12.33
C GLY A 365 -2.74 14.57 -10.90
N VAL A 366 -3.04 15.84 -10.66
CA VAL A 366 -3.07 16.41 -9.31
C VAL A 366 -4.34 15.90 -8.65
N CYS A 367 -4.25 14.86 -7.82
CA CYS A 367 -5.26 14.56 -6.82
C CYS A 367 -4.93 15.36 -5.55
N GLY A 368 -5.15 16.68 -5.64
CA GLY A 368 -5.08 17.57 -4.49
C GLY A 368 -6.46 17.71 -3.86
N LEU A 369 -6.78 16.88 -2.87
CA LEU A 369 -7.83 17.22 -1.92
C LEU A 369 -7.28 18.37 -1.06
N ALA A 370 -7.64 19.60 -1.44
CA ALA A 370 -7.26 20.81 -0.74
C ALA A 370 -7.73 20.76 0.72
N GLN A 371 -6.78 20.64 1.64
CA GLN A 371 -6.98 21.07 3.02
C GLN A 371 -7.02 22.60 3.03
N GLY A 372 -8.19 23.16 3.30
CA GLY A 372 -8.37 24.59 3.51
C GLY A 372 -7.80 25.00 4.87
N GLY A 373 -6.55 25.45 4.90
CA GLY A 373 -5.96 26.18 6.00
C GLY A 373 -5.83 27.65 5.62
N ALA A 374 -6.61 28.51 6.27
CA ALA A 374 -6.49 29.96 6.13
C ALA A 374 -5.18 30.44 6.73
N ALA A 375 -4.35 31.11 5.93
CA ALA A 375 -3.25 31.94 6.42
C ALA A 375 -3.36 33.32 5.76
N GLN A 376 -3.56 34.33 6.60
CA GLN A 376 -3.64 35.73 6.21
C GLN A 376 -2.26 36.27 5.82
N SER A 377 -2.27 36.98 4.69
CA SER A 377 -1.40 38.06 4.21
C SER A 377 -0.20 38.51 5.03
N GLU A 378 0.93 38.68 4.34
CA GLU A 378 1.69 39.94 4.37
C GLU A 378 2.29 40.26 2.99
N LEU A 379 2.27 41.55 2.64
CA LEU A 379 2.55 42.13 1.34
C LEU A 379 4.06 42.37 1.12
N GLY A 380 4.56 42.05 -0.08
CA GLY A 380 5.86 42.49 -0.58
C GLY A 380 5.82 42.74 -2.08
N ARG A 381 5.99 44.01 -2.47
CA ARG A 381 5.89 44.54 -3.85
C ARG A 381 7.02 44.05 -4.75
N GLY A 382 6.69 43.79 -6.02
CA GLY A 382 7.68 43.59 -7.10
C GLY A 382 7.00 43.39 -8.45
N VAL A 383 6.86 44.48 -9.21
CA VAL A 383 6.24 44.55 -10.54
C VAL A 383 7.24 44.14 -11.62
N VAL A 384 6.90 43.15 -12.45
CA VAL A 384 7.31 43.10 -13.87
C VAL A 384 6.15 42.55 -14.70
N THR A 385 5.72 43.37 -15.65
CA THR A 385 4.64 43.17 -16.62
C THR A 385 5.08 42.34 -17.82
N ALA A 386 4.25 41.37 -18.23
CA ALA A 386 4.16 40.93 -19.63
C ALA A 386 2.70 40.53 -19.95
N SER A 387 2.17 41.15 -20.99
CA SER A 387 0.75 41.18 -21.34
C SER A 387 0.25 39.92 -22.03
N ALA A 388 -0.89 39.40 -21.60
CA ALA A 388 -1.82 38.66 -22.46
C ALA A 388 -3.26 39.01 -22.06
N ARG A 389 -3.88 39.89 -22.84
CA ARG A 389 -5.30 40.28 -22.71
C ARG A 389 -6.19 39.06 -22.93
N ARG A 390 -6.80 38.50 -21.88
CA ARG A 390 -8.03 37.69 -21.99
C ARG A 390 -9.25 38.59 -21.73
N ARG A 391 -9.98 38.94 -22.80
CA ARG A 391 -11.29 39.59 -22.73
C ARG A 391 -12.25 38.67 -21.95
N ARG A 392 -12.83 39.17 -20.85
CA ARG A 392 -14.07 38.60 -20.26
C ARG A 392 -15.22 38.91 -21.22
N ARG A 393 -15.82 37.89 -21.83
CA ARG A 393 -17.13 38.03 -22.49
C ARG A 393 -18.21 37.66 -21.46
N SER A 394 -18.96 38.66 -21.01
CA SER A 394 -20.32 38.50 -20.49
C SER A 394 -21.26 38.70 -21.67
N GLY A 395 -22.05 37.69 -22.03
CA GLY A 395 -23.11 37.79 -23.01
C GLY A 395 -24.45 37.58 -22.32
N VAL A 396 -25.42 38.44 -22.61
CA VAL A 396 -26.84 38.26 -22.27
C VAL A 396 -27.49 37.59 -23.47
N PHE A 397 -28.10 36.42 -23.30
CA PHE A 397 -28.97 35.81 -24.30
C PHE A 397 -30.41 36.22 -23.96
N ALA A 398 -30.97 37.13 -24.76
CA ALA A 398 -32.36 37.55 -24.62
C ALA A 398 -33.18 36.90 -25.73
N GLU A 399 -33.67 35.69 -25.48
CA GLU A 399 -34.91 35.21 -26.08
C GLU A 399 -35.66 34.39 -25.01
N HIS A 400 -36.89 34.81 -24.70
CA HIS A 400 -37.85 34.18 -23.80
C HIS A 400 -37.62 34.33 -22.27
N GLY A 401 -37.24 35.52 -21.83
CA GLY A 401 -37.66 36.03 -20.50
C GLY A 401 -37.10 35.33 -19.26
N VAL A 402 -35.89 34.77 -19.33
CA VAL A 402 -35.20 34.16 -18.17
C VAL A 402 -33.88 34.87 -17.91
N ASP A 403 -33.79 35.62 -16.81
CA ASP A 403 -32.54 36.22 -16.33
C ASP A 403 -31.86 35.25 -15.34
N LEU A 404 -30.74 34.65 -15.76
CA LEU A 404 -29.90 33.82 -14.88
C LEU A 404 -28.43 34.24 -15.03
N PRO A 405 -27.72 34.56 -13.92
CA PRO A 405 -26.27 34.75 -13.97
C PRO A 405 -25.60 33.38 -14.17
N ALA A 406 -25.13 33.09 -15.38
CA ALA A 406 -24.41 31.87 -15.70
C ALA A 406 -22.92 32.14 -15.98
N ARG A 407 -22.03 31.25 -15.50
CA ARG A 407 -20.61 31.23 -15.92
C ARG A 407 -20.39 30.11 -16.94
N ILE A 408 -19.71 30.44 -18.04
CA ILE A 408 -19.23 29.48 -19.03
C ILE A 408 -17.98 28.80 -18.45
N VAL A 409 -18.01 27.48 -18.28
CA VAL A 409 -16.89 26.71 -17.67
C VAL A 409 -16.05 25.98 -18.73
N HIS A 410 -16.60 25.71 -19.92
CA HIS A 410 -15.86 25.10 -21.04
C HIS A 410 -16.53 25.42 -22.39
N ASP A 411 -15.73 25.60 -23.45
CA ASP A 411 -16.16 25.85 -24.83
C ASP A 411 -15.41 24.87 -25.75
N GLY A 412 -16.12 23.84 -26.22
CA GLY A 412 -15.56 22.69 -26.94
C GLY A 412 -16.18 22.47 -28.32
N GLY A 413 -16.71 23.50 -28.97
CA GLY A 413 -17.24 23.44 -30.33
C GLY A 413 -18.63 22.82 -30.46
N ASP A 414 -18.91 21.69 -29.80
CA ASP A 414 -20.15 20.92 -29.98
C ASP A 414 -21.04 20.82 -28.71
N ALA A 415 -20.64 21.45 -27.60
CA ALA A 415 -21.46 21.52 -26.38
C ALA A 415 -21.14 22.76 -25.52
N LEU A 416 -22.19 23.36 -24.92
CA LEU A 416 -22.10 24.48 -23.99
C LEU A 416 -22.51 24.03 -22.58
N LEU A 417 -21.68 24.32 -21.57
CA LEU A 417 -21.92 23.95 -20.17
C LEU A 417 -22.11 25.21 -19.31
N LEU A 418 -23.30 25.39 -18.73
CA LEU A 418 -23.70 26.55 -17.93
C LEU A 418 -24.01 26.16 -16.48
N PHE A 419 -23.47 26.91 -15.51
CA PHE A 419 -23.81 26.79 -14.09
C PHE A 419 -24.47 28.08 -13.59
N GLY A 420 -25.67 27.99 -13.02
CA GLY A 420 -26.38 29.09 -12.36
C GLY A 420 -27.41 28.59 -11.35
N ALA A 421 -27.56 29.31 -10.23
CA ALA A 421 -28.57 29.03 -9.21
C ALA A 421 -29.57 30.21 -9.15
N GLY A 422 -30.85 29.96 -9.40
CA GLY A 422 -31.91 30.96 -9.32
C GLY A 422 -33.27 30.32 -9.02
N ARG A 423 -34.19 31.06 -8.38
CA ARG A 423 -35.57 30.63 -8.08
C ARG A 423 -36.47 30.96 -9.28
N VAL A 424 -37.37 30.03 -9.64
CA VAL A 424 -38.42 30.26 -10.65
C VAL A 424 -39.71 30.65 -9.92
N HIS A 425 -40.32 31.78 -10.29
CA HIS A 425 -41.66 32.18 -9.90
C HIS A 425 -42.57 32.24 -11.13
N GLY A 426 -43.76 31.66 -11.03
CA GLY A 426 -44.90 31.96 -11.91
C GLY A 426 -44.90 31.28 -13.27
N LEU A 427 -45.41 30.05 -13.34
CA LEU A 427 -46.12 29.52 -14.50
C LEU A 427 -47.30 28.71 -13.96
N ARG A 428 -48.52 29.23 -14.17
CA ARG A 428 -49.75 28.45 -14.06
C ARG A 428 -49.91 27.78 -15.43
N ASP A 429 -49.52 26.52 -15.54
CA ASP A 429 -50.06 25.54 -16.51
C ASP A 429 -49.51 24.15 -16.15
N SER A 430 -50.33 23.10 -16.32
CA SER A 430 -50.00 21.72 -15.93
C SER A 430 -49.04 21.04 -16.92
N ALA A 431 -48.18 20.17 -16.38
CA ALA A 431 -47.09 19.47 -17.09
C ALA A 431 -47.48 18.67 -18.36
N GLU A 432 -48.77 18.43 -18.60
CA GLU A 432 -49.27 17.72 -19.78
C GLU A 432 -49.35 18.58 -21.06
N GLN A 433 -49.28 19.92 -20.99
CA GLN A 433 -49.40 20.77 -22.18
C GLN A 433 -48.07 21.07 -22.90
N LEU A 434 -46.92 20.73 -22.32
CA LEU A 434 -45.60 20.99 -22.90
C LEU A 434 -45.08 19.89 -23.84
N THR A 435 -45.81 18.77 -24.01
CA THR A 435 -45.37 17.59 -24.77
C THR A 435 -45.78 17.54 -26.25
N GLN A 436 -46.45 18.56 -26.80
CA GLN A 436 -46.99 18.51 -28.18
C GLN A 436 -46.35 19.42 -29.24
N ARG A 437 -45.21 20.10 -28.99
CA ARG A 437 -44.52 20.88 -30.05
C ARG A 437 -42.98 20.79 -29.94
N GLY A 438 -42.34 20.09 -30.88
CA GLY A 438 -40.86 20.06 -31.06
C GLY A 438 -40.11 18.86 -30.43
N PRO A 439 -38.90 18.49 -30.91
CA PRO A 439 -38.36 17.14 -30.74
C PRO A 439 -37.94 16.85 -29.28
N GLN A 440 -38.55 15.78 -28.76
CA GLN A 440 -38.41 15.06 -27.49
C GLN A 440 -37.47 15.63 -26.41
N VAL A 441 -38.08 16.22 -25.38
CA VAL A 441 -37.50 16.43 -24.05
C VAL A 441 -37.85 15.22 -23.18
N GLU A 442 -36.87 14.41 -22.77
CA GLU A 442 -37.07 13.41 -21.71
C GLU A 442 -36.85 14.06 -20.34
N VAL A 443 -37.92 14.14 -19.55
CA VAL A 443 -37.88 14.55 -18.14
C VAL A 443 -37.87 13.27 -17.29
N ALA A 444 -36.73 12.91 -16.70
CA ALA A 444 -36.66 11.83 -15.71
C ALA A 444 -37.26 12.32 -14.38
N GLY A 445 -38.58 12.17 -14.22
CA GLY A 445 -39.28 12.37 -12.95
C GLY A 445 -39.26 11.10 -12.11
N SER A 446 -38.82 11.19 -10.85
CA SER A 446 -39.05 10.14 -9.85
C SER A 446 -40.55 10.05 -9.55
N THR A 447 -41.22 8.98 -9.97
CA THR A 447 -42.59 8.67 -9.53
C THR A 447 -42.60 8.14 -8.09
N PRO A 448 -43.59 8.53 -7.24
CA PRO A 448 -43.81 7.91 -5.94
C PRO A 448 -44.79 6.72 -6.02
N SER A 449 -44.34 5.56 -5.57
CA SER A 449 -45.04 4.42 -4.92
C SER A 449 -46.43 3.95 -5.42
N ALA A 450 -46.54 2.64 -5.73
CA ALA A 450 -47.76 1.86 -5.53
C ALA A 450 -47.61 1.00 -4.26
N ILE A 451 -48.48 1.22 -3.29
CA ILE A 451 -48.72 0.32 -2.14
C ILE A 451 -49.88 -0.59 -2.52
N SER A 452 -49.69 -1.91 -2.45
CA SER A 452 -50.77 -2.87 -2.20
C SER A 452 -50.82 -3.14 -0.70
N SER A 453 -52.02 -2.98 -0.14
CA SER A 453 -52.40 -3.28 1.23
C SER A 453 -52.24 -4.76 1.58
N HIS A 454 -51.84 -5.11 2.81
CA HIS A 454 -52.45 -6.14 3.66
C HIS A 454 -52.05 -5.94 5.14
N GLY A 455 -53.09 -5.79 5.98
CA GLY A 455 -53.25 -6.00 7.43
C GLY A 455 -52.08 -5.97 8.41
N GLY A 456 -52.19 -5.13 9.44
CA GLY A 456 -51.42 -5.26 10.68
C GLY A 456 -51.56 -4.07 11.63
N SER A 457 -52.50 -4.16 12.56
CA SER A 457 -52.80 -3.17 13.60
C SER A 457 -51.62 -2.83 14.52
N ARG A 458 -51.42 -1.55 14.85
CA ARG A 458 -51.42 -1.02 16.24
C ARG A 458 -51.15 0.49 16.27
N SER A 459 -51.90 1.13 17.15
CA SER A 459 -52.01 2.57 17.44
C SER A 459 -50.73 3.23 17.96
N PHE A 460 -50.49 4.51 17.62
CA PHE A 460 -50.37 5.62 18.61
C PHE A 460 -50.28 7.01 17.92
N ARG A 461 -50.70 8.04 18.66
CA ARG A 461 -51.12 9.39 18.23
C ARG A 461 -50.01 10.33 17.68
N ARG A 462 -50.45 11.26 16.81
CA ARG A 462 -49.74 12.40 16.18
C ARG A 462 -49.09 13.42 17.15
N ARG A 463 -47.98 14.02 16.69
CA ARG A 463 -47.69 15.49 16.72
C ARG A 463 -46.88 15.89 15.45
N PRO A 464 -47.20 16.98 14.72
CA PRO A 464 -46.42 17.41 13.56
C PRO A 464 -45.37 18.47 13.96
N SER A 465 -44.11 18.29 13.56
CA SER A 465 -43.13 19.38 13.51
C SER A 465 -42.76 19.65 12.05
N ARG A 466 -42.90 20.91 11.64
CA ARG A 466 -42.55 21.40 10.29
C ARG A 466 -41.02 21.39 10.14
N ARG A 467 -40.50 20.61 9.18
CA ARG A 467 -39.20 20.90 8.53
C ARG A 467 -39.39 20.90 7.02
N ARG A 468 -39.24 22.08 6.40
CA ARG A 468 -39.15 22.25 4.94
C ARG A 468 -37.85 21.62 4.46
N SER A 469 -37.94 20.59 3.61
CA SER A 469 -36.83 20.07 2.82
C SER A 469 -36.77 20.86 1.50
N THR A 470 -35.67 21.56 1.25
CA THR A 470 -35.35 22.14 -0.07
C THR A 470 -34.64 21.07 -0.90
N ARG A 471 -35.29 20.54 -1.94
CA ARG A 471 -34.63 19.69 -2.96
C ARG A 471 -34.11 20.58 -4.09
N LYS A 472 -32.83 20.45 -4.46
CA LYS A 472 -32.26 21.01 -5.69
C LYS A 472 -32.47 19.99 -6.81
N ALA A 473 -33.07 20.42 -7.92
CA ALA A 473 -33.10 19.64 -9.15
C ALA A 473 -31.95 20.11 -10.06
N VAL A 474 -31.29 19.17 -10.73
CA VAL A 474 -30.28 19.43 -11.77
C VAL A 474 -30.89 18.94 -13.09
N CYS A 475 -30.92 19.81 -14.11
CA CYS A 475 -31.42 19.47 -15.44
C CYS A 475 -30.22 19.45 -16.40
N CYS A 476 -29.99 18.33 -17.07
CA CYS A 476 -29.03 18.22 -18.18
C CYS A 476 -29.80 18.02 -19.48
N LEU A 477 -29.47 18.79 -20.52
CA LEU A 477 -29.96 18.61 -21.89
C LEU A 477 -28.78 18.16 -22.76
N GLN A 478 -28.98 17.13 -23.59
CA GLN A 478 -27.96 16.62 -24.50
C GLN A 478 -28.57 16.53 -25.91
N PHE A 479 -27.91 17.12 -26.91
CA PHE A 479 -28.28 16.98 -28.33
C PHE A 479 -27.32 15.99 -29.00
N GLN A 480 -27.85 15.06 -29.79
CA GLN A 480 -27.06 14.13 -30.62
C GLN A 480 -27.35 14.39 -32.11
N SER A 481 -26.30 14.48 -32.93
CA SER A 481 -26.41 14.37 -34.39
C SER A 481 -26.10 12.94 -34.83
N ARG A 482 -26.94 12.37 -35.71
CA ARG A 482 -26.75 11.03 -36.29
C ARG A 482 -25.84 11.12 -37.51
N ARG A 483 -24.85 10.23 -37.60
CA ARG A 483 -24.32 9.73 -38.88
C ARG A 483 -24.27 8.21 -38.85
N SER A 484 -24.95 7.61 -39.83
CA SER A 484 -24.97 6.21 -40.18
C SER A 484 -23.75 5.86 -41.03
N ASP A 485 -23.14 4.69 -40.83
CA ASP A 485 -22.63 3.91 -41.96
C ASP A 485 -22.47 2.42 -41.64
N LEU A 486 -22.89 1.63 -42.63
CA LEU A 486 -22.91 0.16 -42.72
C LEU A 486 -21.53 -0.39 -43.08
N ARG A 487 -21.19 -1.59 -42.56
CA ARG A 487 -20.68 -2.77 -43.32
C ARG A 487 -20.28 -3.92 -42.39
N ARG A 488 -20.84 -5.12 -42.65
CA ARG A 488 -20.31 -6.46 -42.28
C ARG A 488 -19.44 -7.00 -43.43
N PRO A 489 -18.53 -7.95 -43.17
CA PRO A 489 -18.76 -9.35 -43.60
C PRO A 489 -18.26 -10.42 -42.58
N VAL A 490 -19.03 -11.50 -42.34
CA VAL A 490 -18.96 -12.88 -42.88
C VAL A 490 -17.88 -13.77 -42.23
N ALA A 491 -18.34 -14.94 -41.77
CA ALA A 491 -17.61 -16.00 -41.09
C ALA A 491 -16.96 -17.03 -42.04
N ALA A 492 -15.93 -17.72 -41.56
CA ALA A 492 -15.49 -19.02 -42.06
C ALA A 492 -14.96 -19.84 -40.86
N GLY A 493 -15.44 -21.08 -40.72
CA GLY A 493 -15.00 -22.02 -39.70
C GLY A 493 -14.00 -23.05 -40.23
N SER A 494 -13.37 -23.78 -39.32
CA SER A 494 -12.76 -25.08 -39.57
C SER A 494 -12.57 -25.86 -38.26
N ASP A 495 -12.99 -27.12 -38.31
CA ASP A 495 -13.03 -28.13 -37.24
C ASP A 495 -11.66 -28.69 -36.81
N LYS A 496 -11.53 -28.91 -35.48
CA LYS A 496 -10.98 -30.07 -34.71
C LYS A 496 -9.52 -30.59 -34.96
N PRO A 497 -8.91 -31.40 -34.05
CA PRO A 497 -9.44 -32.04 -32.84
C PRO A 497 -8.62 -31.85 -31.54
N THR A 498 -9.33 -32.06 -30.43
CA THR A 498 -8.85 -32.22 -29.05
C THR A 498 -8.19 -33.58 -28.81
N GLN A 499 -6.97 -33.60 -28.28
CA GLN A 499 -6.38 -34.76 -27.58
C GLN A 499 -6.33 -34.47 -26.08
N GLY A 500 -7.02 -35.31 -25.30
CA GLY A 500 -7.01 -35.28 -23.84
C GLY A 500 -5.78 -35.98 -23.25
N TRP A 501 -5.41 -35.55 -22.05
CA TRP A 501 -4.49 -36.23 -21.14
C TRP A 501 -5.21 -36.53 -19.81
N PRO A 502 -4.86 -37.62 -19.10
CA PRO A 502 -5.67 -38.26 -18.07
C PRO A 502 -5.67 -37.55 -16.71
N PRO A 503 -6.62 -37.88 -15.81
CA PRO A 503 -6.82 -37.19 -14.53
C PRO A 503 -5.75 -37.60 -13.49
N GLN A 504 -5.10 -36.63 -12.87
CA GLN A 504 -4.32 -36.88 -11.65
C GLN A 504 -5.22 -36.77 -10.41
N ALA A 505 -5.11 -37.81 -9.58
CA ALA A 505 -5.81 -38.00 -8.32
C ALA A 505 -5.35 -37.01 -7.22
N PRO A 506 -6.13 -36.85 -6.13
CA PRO A 506 -6.02 -35.70 -5.23
C PRO A 506 -4.88 -35.81 -4.19
N LEU A 507 -4.19 -34.70 -3.96
CA LEU A 507 -3.35 -34.43 -2.78
C LEU A 507 -4.16 -34.56 -1.48
N ARG A 508 -4.20 -35.75 -0.88
CA ARG A 508 -4.80 -35.99 0.46
C ARG A 508 -3.88 -36.75 1.42
N SER A 509 -2.57 -36.71 1.22
CA SER A 509 -1.62 -37.51 2.02
C SER A 509 -0.45 -36.72 2.65
N ALA A 510 -0.52 -35.38 2.73
CA ALA A 510 0.58 -34.58 3.29
C ALA A 510 0.27 -33.87 4.64
N ILE A 511 -0.85 -34.16 5.31
CA ILE A 511 -1.28 -33.43 6.53
C ILE A 511 -1.32 -34.32 7.81
N SER A 512 -0.80 -35.55 7.76
CA SER A 512 -0.86 -36.47 8.92
C SER A 512 0.46 -36.67 9.69
N TRP A 513 1.47 -35.80 9.55
CA TRP A 513 2.79 -36.04 10.17
C TRP A 513 3.42 -34.87 10.93
N ILE A 514 2.62 -33.86 11.33
CA ILE A 514 3.11 -32.69 12.10
C ILE A 514 2.46 -32.59 13.50
N ILE A 515 1.77 -33.63 13.97
CA ILE A 515 1.36 -33.72 15.38
C ILE A 515 1.61 -35.15 15.87
N SER A 516 2.81 -35.39 16.40
CA SER A 516 3.15 -36.46 17.34
C SER A 516 4.44 -36.10 18.06
#